data_AF-B8KY53-F1
#
_entry.id   AF-B8KY53-F1
#
_cell.length_a   1.000
_cell.length_b   1.000
_cell.length_c   1.000
_cell.angle_alpha   90.00
_cell.angle_beta   90.00
_cell.angle_gamma   90.00
#
_symmetry.space_group_name_H-M   'P 1'
#
loop_
_entity.id
_entity.type
_entity.pdbx_description
1 polymer ?
#
loop_
_entity_poly.entity_id
_entity_poly.type
_entity_poly.pdbx_seq_one_letter_code
_entity_poly.pdbx_strand_id
1 'polypeptide(L)' 'MGKRWVYFFDFAGWLLFLVCSIVYTYGSWKGGDPIFLTGSLIFLVACISFMIPMIVNRRAYLG' A
#
# COMPACT_ATOMS: atom_id res chain seq x y z
N MET A 1 13.45 -0.12 -20.17
CA MET A 1 12.04 -0.01 -19.73
C MET A 1 11.63 1.44 -19.71
N GLY A 2 10.43 1.79 -20.19
CA GLY A 2 9.95 3.19 -20.17
C GLY A 2 9.53 3.63 -18.76
N LYS A 3 9.76 4.89 -18.40
CA LYS A 3 9.38 5.48 -17.08
C LYS A 3 7.91 5.20 -16.69
N ARG A 4 7.01 5.17 -17.69
CA ARG A 4 5.59 4.80 -17.52
C ARG A 4 5.38 3.37 -17.00
N TRP A 5 6.17 2.41 -17.46
CA TRP A 5 6.05 1.01 -17.03
C TRP A 5 6.51 0.83 -15.59
N VAL A 6 7.61 1.49 -15.21
CA VAL A 6 8.12 1.49 -13.83
C VAL A 6 7.05 2.06 -12.89
N TYR A 7 6.52 3.25 -13.20
CA TYR A 7 5.43 3.85 -12.45
C TYR A 7 4.20 2.92 -12.33
N PHE A 8 3.82 2.24 -13.43
CA PHE A 8 2.68 1.33 -13.41
C PHE A 8 2.91 0.13 -12.48
N PHE A 9 4.08 -0.51 -12.55
CA PHE A 9 4.41 -1.64 -11.67
C PHE A 9 4.51 -1.23 -10.21
N ASP A 10 5.15 -0.09 -9.92
CA ASP A 10 5.22 0.44 -8.55
C ASP A 10 3.82 0.72 -8.01
N PHE A 11 2.95 1.35 -8.81
CA PHE A 11 1.60 1.71 -8.38
C PHE A 11 0.73 0.47 -8.17
N ALA A 12 0.82 -0.50 -9.08
CA ALA A 12 0.13 -1.78 -8.95
C ALA A 12 0.61 -2.53 -7.69
N GLY A 13 1.90 -2.49 -7.38
CA GLY A 13 2.48 -3.08 -6.17
C GLY A 13 1.94 -2.43 -4.89
N TRP A 14 1.96 -1.09 -4.82
CA TRP A 14 1.38 -0.35 -3.69
C TRP A 14 -0.11 -0.62 -3.50
N LEU A 15 -0.87 -0.67 -4.59
CA LEU A 15 -2.29 -1.00 -4.54
C LEU A 15 -2.53 -2.42 -4.01
N LEU A 16 -1.73 -3.39 -4.45
CA LEU A 16 -1.84 -4.77 -4.00
C LEU A 16 -1.51 -4.90 -2.51
N PHE A 17 -0.49 -4.20 -2.01
CA PHE A 17 -0.19 -4.14 -0.58
C PHE A 17 -1.33 -3.53 0.24
N LEU A 18 -1.95 -2.47 -0.25
CA LEU A 18 -3.09 -1.83 0.41
C LEU A 18 -4.28 -2.79 0.51
N VAL A 19 -4.62 -3.49 -0.58
CA VAL A 19 -5.68 -4.52 -0.56
C VAL A 19 -5.34 -5.65 0.41
N CYS A 20 -4.10 -6.13 0.39
CA CYS A 20 -3.64 -7.20 1.28
C CYS A 20 -3.74 -6.78 2.76
N SER A 21 -3.34 -5.56 3.07
CA SER A 21 -3.45 -4.98 4.42
C SER A 21 -4.89 -4.92 4.92
N ILE A 22 -5.85 -4.56 4.06
CA ILE A 22 -7.28 -4.55 4.42
C ILE A 22 -7.77 -5.97 4.74
N VAL A 23 -7.41 -6.96 3.90
CA VAL A 23 -7.78 -8.36 4.12
C VAL A 23 -7.18 -8.90 5.42
N TYR A 24 -5.91 -8.60 5.70
CA TYR A 24 -5.28 -9.00 6.96
C TYR A 24 -5.92 -8.32 8.16
N THR A 25 -6.20 -7.02 8.09
CA THR A 25 -6.89 -6.28 9.16
C THR A 25 -8.24 -6.93 9.47
N TYR A 26 -9.04 -7.24 8.45
CA TYR A 26 -10.32 -7.92 8.60
C TYR A 26 -10.18 -9.33 9.20
N GLY A 27 -9.20 -10.11 8.71
CA GLY A 27 -8.90 -11.44 9.23
C GLY A 27 -8.46 -11.41 10.70
N SER A 28 -7.59 -10.49 11.08
CA SER A 28 -7.11 -10.31 12.45
C SER A 28 -8.20 -9.85 13.40
N TRP A 29 -9.10 -8.97 12.94
CA TRP A 29 -10.28 -8.59 13.71
C TRP A 29 -11.15 -9.80 13.99
N LYS A 30 -11.51 -10.56 12.95
CA LYS A 30 -12.33 -11.78 13.08
C LYS A 30 -11.67 -12.84 13.96
N GLY A 31 -10.34 -12.96 13.90
CA GLY A 31 -9.57 -13.91 14.70
C GLY A 31 -9.34 -13.49 16.14
N GLY A 32 -9.58 -12.22 16.49
CA GLY A 32 -9.35 -11.70 17.84
C GLY A 32 -7.87 -11.62 18.21
N ASP A 33 -6.96 -11.48 17.23
CA ASP A 33 -5.52 -11.34 17.47
C ASP A 33 -5.14 -9.84 17.49
N PRO A 34 -4.97 -9.23 18.68
CA PRO A 34 -4.68 -7.81 18.79
C PRO A 34 -3.29 -7.44 18.26
N ILE A 35 -2.33 -8.37 18.26
CA ILE A 35 -0.97 -8.13 17.76
C ILE A 35 -1.02 -8.03 16.24
N PHE A 36 -1.67 -9.00 15.60
CA PHE A 36 -1.81 -9.03 14.15
C PHE A 36 -2.69 -7.88 13.64
N LEU A 37 -3.72 -7.50 14.40
CA LEU A 37 -4.56 -6.35 14.09
C LEU A 37 -3.77 -5.04 14.14
N THR A 38 -2.96 -4.85 15.19
CA THR A 38 -2.13 -3.64 15.31
C THR A 38 -1.07 -3.57 14.21
N GLY A 39 -0.41 -4.70 13.91
CA GLY A 39 0.57 -4.78 12.83
C GLY A 39 -0.02 -4.48 11.45
N SER A 40 -1.19 -5.06 11.14
CA SER A 40 -1.88 -4.82 9.87
C SER A 40 -2.37 -3.38 9.72
N LEU A 41 -2.82 -2.73 10.80
CA LEU A 41 -3.18 -1.31 10.81
C LEU A 41 -1.97 -0.39 10.59
N ILE A 42 -0.84 -0.64 11.27
CA ILE A 42 0.40 0.12 11.04
C ILE A 42 0.86 -0.04 9.60
N PHE A 43 0.79 -1.27 9.08
CA PHE A 43 1.13 -1.55 7.69
C PHE A 43 0.19 -0.82 6.70
N LEU A 44 -1.11 -0.72 7.00
CA LEU A 44 -2.07 0.04 6.20
C LEU A 44 -1.68 1.53 6.11
N VAL A 45 -1.34 2.13 7.25
CA VAL A 45 -0.91 3.53 7.32
C VAL A 45 0.39 3.74 6.54
N ALA A 46 1.34 2.82 6.64
CA ALA A 46 2.57 2.86 5.85
C ALA A 46 2.30 2.79 4.34
N CYS A 47 1.42 1.87 3.90
CA CYS A 47 1.02 1.76 2.50
C CYS A 47 0.44 3.07 1.96
N ILE A 48 -0.45 3.71 2.71
CA ILE A 48 -1.03 5.00 2.33
C ILE A 48 0.05 6.10 2.29
N SER A 49 0.91 6.15 3.31
CA SER A 49 1.96 7.17 3.44
C SER A 49 2.96 7.14 2.29
N PHE A 50 3.28 5.96 1.76
CA PHE A 50 4.15 5.83 0.59
C PHE A 50 3.41 6.02 -0.74
N MET A 51 2.14 5.65 -0.82
CA MET A 51 1.34 5.81 -2.03
C MET A 51 1.00 7.27 -2.33
N ILE A 52 0.74 8.10 -1.31
CA ILE A 52 0.42 9.54 -1.48
C ILE A 52 1.50 10.30 -2.27
N PRO A 53 2.79 10.34 -1.87
CA PRO A 53 3.81 11.09 -2.60
C PRO A 53 4.00 10.56 -4.01
N MET A 54 3.82 9.26 -4.24
CA MET A 54 3.87 8.66 -5.58
C MET A 54 2.80 9.23 -6.51
N ILE A 55 1.57 9.40 -6.01
CA ILE A 55 0.44 9.97 -6.76
C ILE A 55 0.62 11.48 -6.95
N VAL A 56 0.99 12.20 -5.90
CA VAL A 56 1.11 13.67 -5.90
C VAL A 56 2.27 14.13 -6.77
N ASN A 57 3.44 13.49 -6.66
CA ASN A 57 4.63 13.83 -7.43
C ASN A 57 4.72 13.08 -8.77
N ARG A 58 3.59 12.63 -9.32
CA ARG A 58 3.53 11.90 -10.61
C ARG A 58 4.35 12.54 -11.73
N ARG A 59 4.38 13.89 -11.80
CA ARG A 59 5.16 14.63 -12.80
C ARG A 59 6.68 14.49 -12.61
N ALA A 60 7.17 14.37 -11.38
CA ALA A 60 8.59 14.14 -11.11
C ALA A 60 9.03 12.73 -11.52
N TYR A 61 8.13 11.74 -11.45
CA TYR A 61 8.42 10.35 -11.84
C TYR A 61 8.34 10.12 -13.36
N LEU A 62 7.50 10.89 -14.06
CA LEU A 62 7.25 10.73 -15.50
C LEU A 62 7.94 11.78 -16.38
N GLY A 63 8.41 12.88 -15.79
CA GLY A 63 9.19 13.95 -16.44
C GLY A 63 10.60 13.52 -16.84
#